data_AF-A0A8T0TX18-F1
#
_entry.id   AF-A0A8T0TX18-F1
#
_cell.length_a   1.000
_cell.length_b   1.000
_cell.length_c   1.000
_cell.angle_alpha   90.00
_cell.angle_beta   90.00
_cell.angle_gamma   90.00
#
_symmetry.space_group_name_H-M   'P 1'
#
loop_
_entity.id
_entity.type
_entity.pdbx_description
1 polymer ?
#
loop_
_entity_poly.entity_id
_entity_poly.type
_entity_poly.pdbx_seq_one_letter_code
_entity_poly.pdbx_strand_id
1 'polypeptide(L)'
;MLVKFRPLMATAAKARAAAAVAASTAAAAAAERDEHMHYKHTDACHHLRWTAKESYEYMYARPWSRVVDFYADLVRAGAGAGAAGLAKLFGKDEKDYTLDTTGENYVTTSSEKQTATISTKDRGGRWERVTFKIVLSYHGGSFDGWQKQPSLNTVQGLIEKHLGQFVDERKAKQLEARSLPIEGCAVVAGRTDKGVTALQQVCSFYTWRKDVKSGDIKHAINEAAPDKLKPLHVSEVTREFHPNFAAKWRRYMYIFPLDEDAKLILGEEHSSKVLENSEHNIKPQSFDVAKVDEILRKLAGKTLSYKMFARDTQASRSV
;
A
#
# COMPACT_ATOMS: atom_id res chain seq x y z
N MET A 1 44.08 2.90 2.42
CA MET A 1 43.70 1.56 1.93
C MET A 1 42.36 1.68 1.20
N LEU A 2 42.41 1.80 -0.12
CA LEU A 2 41.27 1.96 -1.04
C LEU A 2 40.68 0.59 -1.40
N VAL A 3 39.35 0.48 -1.49
CA VAL A 3 38.62 -0.29 -2.53
C VAL A 3 37.20 0.30 -2.64
N LYS A 4 36.94 1.32 -3.48
CA LYS A 4 36.45 1.32 -4.87
C LYS A 4 35.32 0.33 -5.23
N PHE A 5 34.34 0.90 -5.92
CA PHE A 5 33.00 0.40 -6.26
C PHE A 5 32.96 -0.18 -7.69
N ARG A 6 32.13 -1.22 -7.87
CA ARG A 6 31.32 -1.60 -9.08
C ARG A 6 32.07 -1.98 -10.39
N PRO A 7 31.37 -2.42 -11.46
CA PRO A 7 30.27 -3.42 -11.63
C PRO A 7 30.58 -4.36 -12.83
N LEU A 8 29.72 -5.35 -13.18
CA LEU A 8 29.51 -5.90 -14.56
C LEU A 8 28.58 -7.14 -14.42
N MET A 9 27.33 -7.15 -14.91
CA MET A 9 26.90 -7.36 -16.31
C MET A 9 27.71 -8.46 -16.99
N ALA A 10 27.19 -9.69 -16.98
CA ALA A 10 27.69 -10.79 -17.80
C ALA A 10 26.84 -10.89 -19.07
N THR A 11 27.48 -10.56 -20.19
CA THR A 11 27.08 -10.82 -21.57
C THR A 11 27.09 -12.32 -21.88
N ALA A 12 26.15 -12.73 -22.73
CA ALA A 12 26.13 -14.04 -23.36
C ALA A 12 27.31 -14.19 -24.34
N ALA A 13 28.05 -15.31 -24.25
CA ALA A 13 28.86 -15.85 -25.33
C ALA A 13 28.93 -17.37 -25.22
N LYS A 14 28.83 -18.01 -26.38
CA LYS A 14 28.57 -19.42 -26.66
C LYS A 14 29.89 -20.11 -27.05
N ALA A 15 30.28 -21.22 -26.43
CA ALA A 15 31.20 -22.20 -27.05
C ALA A 15 31.26 -23.57 -26.31
N ARG A 16 30.68 -24.57 -26.99
CA ARG A 16 31.14 -25.94 -27.29
C ARG A 16 31.54 -26.95 -26.18
N ALA A 17 31.07 -28.16 -26.43
CA ALA A 17 31.05 -29.39 -25.63
C ALA A 17 32.36 -30.19 -25.56
N ALA A 18 32.50 -30.97 -24.49
CA ALA A 18 33.12 -32.31 -24.46
C ALA A 18 32.55 -33.09 -23.25
N ALA A 19 32.48 -34.42 -23.38
CA ALA A 19 31.57 -35.32 -22.67
C ALA A 19 32.23 -36.19 -21.58
N ALA A 20 31.35 -36.81 -20.77
CA ALA A 20 31.53 -37.96 -19.85
C ALA A 20 32.33 -37.69 -18.54
N VAL A 21 31.95 -38.16 -17.35
CA VAL A 21 31.56 -39.51 -16.92
C VAL A 21 30.74 -39.41 -15.61
N ALA A 22 29.84 -40.37 -15.43
CA ALA A 22 28.90 -40.50 -14.31
C ALA A 22 29.56 -40.71 -12.92
N ALA A 23 28.99 -40.07 -11.89
CA ALA A 23 28.92 -40.64 -10.54
C ALA A 23 27.79 -39.99 -9.74
N SER A 24 26.80 -40.83 -9.41
CA SER A 24 25.73 -40.62 -8.43
C SER A 24 26.24 -40.07 -7.10
N THR A 25 25.56 -39.06 -6.56
CA THR A 25 25.11 -39.09 -5.15
C THR A 25 24.00 -38.06 -4.98
N ALA A 26 22.82 -38.58 -4.69
CA ALA A 26 21.61 -37.84 -4.39
C ALA A 26 21.79 -37.05 -3.08
N ALA A 27 22.07 -35.75 -3.23
CA ALA A 27 21.73 -34.74 -2.23
C ALA A 27 20.63 -33.86 -2.83
N ALA A 28 19.47 -34.47 -3.07
CA ALA A 28 18.26 -33.73 -3.39
C ALA A 28 17.85 -32.96 -2.14
N ALA A 29 18.21 -31.69 -2.12
CA ALA A 29 17.69 -30.71 -1.19
C ALA A 29 16.17 -30.85 -1.11
N ALA A 30 15.67 -30.99 0.12
CA ALA A 30 14.26 -30.88 0.44
C ALA A 30 13.79 -29.46 0.07
N ALA A 31 13.45 -29.26 -1.19
CA ALA A 31 12.57 -28.19 -1.60
C ALA A 31 11.20 -28.56 -1.02
N GLU A 32 10.85 -27.95 0.12
CA GLU A 32 9.45 -27.80 0.51
C GLU A 32 8.71 -27.29 -0.73
N ARG A 33 7.92 -28.19 -1.32
CA ARG A 33 7.05 -27.82 -2.43
C ARG A 33 5.99 -26.94 -1.81
N ASP A 34 6.16 -25.61 -1.91
CA ASP A 34 5.08 -24.67 -1.65
C ASP A 34 3.92 -25.06 -2.58
N GLU A 35 2.98 -25.83 -2.03
CA GLU A 35 1.79 -26.30 -2.73
C GLU A 35 0.83 -25.11 -2.82
N HIS A 36 1.09 -24.25 -3.80
CA HIS A 36 0.25 -23.09 -4.05
C HIS A 36 -1.11 -23.59 -4.54
N MET A 37 -2.18 -23.20 -3.85
CA MET A 37 -3.55 -23.39 -4.36
C MET A 37 -3.69 -22.62 -5.68
N HIS A 38 -3.68 -23.36 -6.80
CA HIS A 38 -3.84 -22.78 -8.13
C HIS A 38 -5.32 -22.71 -8.48
N TYR A 39 -5.87 -21.50 -8.53
CA TYR A 39 -7.24 -21.29 -9.03
C TYR A 39 -7.27 -21.48 -10.55
N LYS A 40 -7.88 -22.58 -11.00
CA LYS A 40 -8.07 -22.86 -12.43
C LYS A 40 -9.19 -21.98 -12.98
N HIS A 41 -8.80 -20.85 -13.58
CA HIS A 41 -9.74 -19.95 -14.24
C HIS A 41 -10.44 -20.60 -15.46
N THR A 42 -10.00 -21.76 -15.94
CA THR A 42 -10.61 -22.50 -17.06
C THR A 42 -11.68 -23.52 -16.63
N ASP A 43 -12.06 -23.59 -15.35
CA ASP A 43 -13.15 -24.47 -14.90
C ASP A 43 -14.49 -24.17 -15.62
N ALA A 44 -15.32 -25.20 -15.76
CA ALA A 44 -16.46 -25.37 -16.68
C ALA A 44 -17.63 -24.35 -16.58
N CYS A 45 -17.44 -23.20 -15.95
CA CYS A 45 -18.44 -22.13 -15.83
C CYS A 45 -18.18 -20.95 -16.80
N HIS A 46 -17.60 -21.18 -17.98
CA HIS A 46 -17.34 -20.09 -18.94
C HIS A 46 -18.61 -19.29 -19.29
N HIS A 47 -19.76 -19.95 -19.37
CA HIS A 47 -21.04 -19.33 -19.71
C HIS A 47 -21.76 -18.67 -18.52
N LEU A 48 -21.40 -19.02 -17.28
CA LEU A 48 -21.95 -18.43 -16.05
C LEU A 48 -21.03 -17.36 -15.44
N ARG A 49 -19.78 -17.26 -15.92
CA ARG A 49 -18.81 -16.29 -15.45
C ARG A 49 -19.15 -14.90 -15.98
N TRP A 50 -19.04 -13.93 -15.09
CA TRP A 50 -19.03 -12.52 -15.42
C TRP A 50 -17.69 -12.13 -16.06
N THR A 51 -17.74 -11.48 -17.21
CA THR A 51 -16.58 -10.84 -17.82
C THR A 51 -16.13 -9.63 -17.00
N ALA A 52 -14.89 -9.16 -17.22
CA ALA A 52 -14.40 -7.95 -16.57
C ALA A 52 -15.28 -6.72 -16.88
N LYS A 53 -15.81 -6.63 -18.10
CA LYS A 53 -16.73 -5.57 -18.53
C LYS A 53 -18.04 -5.64 -17.77
N GLU A 54 -18.69 -6.81 -17.72
CA GLU A 54 -19.95 -6.98 -17.00
C GLU A 54 -19.77 -6.68 -15.51
N SER A 55 -18.68 -7.17 -14.92
CA SER A 55 -18.33 -6.93 -13.51
C SER A 55 -18.17 -5.43 -13.25
N TYR A 56 -17.49 -4.73 -14.16
CA TYR A 56 -17.37 -3.29 -14.10
C TYR A 56 -18.74 -2.61 -14.18
N GLU A 57 -19.58 -2.93 -15.16
CA GLU A 57 -20.90 -2.30 -15.35
C GLU A 57 -21.80 -2.47 -14.11
N TYR A 58 -21.89 -3.67 -13.54
CA TYR A 58 -22.68 -3.92 -12.33
C TYR A 58 -22.15 -3.20 -11.11
N MET A 59 -20.82 -3.17 -10.94
CA MET A 59 -20.23 -2.46 -9.81
C MET A 59 -20.38 -0.95 -10.02
N TYR A 60 -20.20 -0.43 -11.23
CA TYR A 60 -20.20 1.00 -11.52
C TYR A 60 -21.56 1.66 -11.28
N ALA A 61 -22.66 0.93 -11.49
CA ALA A 61 -24.02 1.42 -11.26
C ALA A 61 -24.37 1.66 -9.77
N ARG A 62 -23.49 1.30 -8.83
CA ARG A 62 -23.71 1.43 -7.39
C ARG A 62 -23.41 2.84 -6.86
N PRO A 63 -23.99 3.25 -5.72
CA PRO A 63 -23.81 4.59 -5.16
C PRO A 63 -22.43 4.75 -4.50
N TRP A 64 -21.35 4.72 -5.29
CA TRP A 64 -19.97 4.87 -4.84
C TRP A 64 -19.69 6.20 -4.14
N SER A 65 -20.48 7.24 -4.42
CA SER A 65 -20.40 8.52 -3.71
C SER A 65 -20.50 8.33 -2.20
N ARG A 66 -21.39 7.45 -1.70
CA ARG A 66 -21.51 7.15 -0.27
C ARG A 66 -20.22 6.61 0.34
N VAL A 67 -19.50 5.77 -0.40
CA VAL A 67 -18.22 5.19 0.04
C VAL A 67 -17.12 6.24 0.01
N VAL A 68 -17.07 7.06 -1.04
CA VAL A 68 -16.12 8.17 -1.17
C VAL A 68 -16.33 9.19 -0.05
N ASP A 69 -17.58 9.59 0.21
CA ASP A 69 -17.94 10.53 1.28
C ASP A 69 -17.59 9.96 2.66
N PHE A 70 -17.88 8.68 2.91
CA PHE A 70 -17.47 8.00 4.14
C PHE A 70 -15.96 8.09 4.37
N TYR A 71 -15.15 7.81 3.33
CA TYR A 71 -13.69 7.92 3.44
C TYR A 71 -13.22 9.37 3.61
N ALA A 72 -13.84 10.33 2.94
CA ALA A 72 -13.54 11.74 3.11
C ALA A 72 -13.83 12.19 4.55
N ASP A 73 -14.95 11.75 5.14
CA ASP A 73 -15.31 12.02 6.53
C ASP A 73 -14.32 11.41 7.51
N LEU A 74 -13.88 10.17 7.29
CA LEU A 74 -12.85 9.55 8.13
C LEU A 74 -11.54 10.35 8.13
N VAL A 75 -11.10 10.80 6.95
CA VAL A 75 -9.86 11.60 6.81
C VAL A 75 -10.03 12.97 7.47
N ARG A 76 -11.19 13.63 7.27
CA ARG A 76 -11.51 14.92 7.91
C ARG A 76 -11.63 14.83 9.42
N ALA A 77 -12.23 13.77 9.94
CA ALA A 77 -12.40 13.54 11.37
C ALA A 77 -11.04 13.29 12.07
N GLY A 78 -10.07 12.72 11.35
CA GLY A 78 -8.77 12.38 11.91
C GLY A 78 -8.83 11.22 12.91
N ALA A 79 -7.77 11.11 13.71
CA ALA A 79 -7.49 9.91 14.51
C ALA A 79 -8.60 9.52 15.52
N GLY A 80 -9.19 10.51 16.20
CA GLY A 80 -10.21 10.28 17.24
C GLY A 80 -11.61 10.01 16.69
N ALA A 81 -12.20 10.99 15.98
CA ALA A 81 -13.55 10.86 15.46
C ALA A 81 -13.64 9.87 14.28
N GLY A 82 -12.56 9.67 13.51
CA GLY A 82 -12.50 8.64 12.46
C GLY A 82 -12.57 7.22 13.03
N ALA A 83 -11.97 6.97 14.20
CA ALA A 83 -12.08 5.67 14.87
C ALA A 83 -13.53 5.35 15.27
N ALA A 84 -14.32 6.36 15.67
CA ALA A 84 -15.74 6.18 15.95
C ALA A 84 -16.56 5.85 14.68
N GLY A 85 -16.20 6.45 13.53
CA GLY A 85 -16.80 6.13 12.24
C GLY A 85 -16.56 4.68 11.81
N LEU A 86 -15.34 4.17 12.00
CA LEU A 86 -15.00 2.76 11.75
C LEU A 86 -15.70 1.82 12.73
N ALA A 87 -15.70 2.14 14.02
CA ALA A 87 -16.39 1.34 15.03
C ALA A 87 -17.92 1.26 14.77
N LYS A 88 -18.52 2.33 14.24
CA LYS A 88 -19.92 2.31 13.79
C LYS A 88 -20.14 1.36 12.61
N LEU A 89 -19.17 1.27 11.68
CA LEU A 89 -19.25 0.40 10.51
C LEU A 89 -19.10 -1.09 10.87
N PHE A 90 -18.17 -1.42 11.77
CA PHE A 90 -17.85 -2.81 12.14
C PHE A 90 -18.64 -3.33 13.34
N GLY A 91 -19.38 -2.48 14.05
CA GLY A 91 -20.04 -2.84 15.31
C GLY A 91 -19.10 -2.77 16.51
N LYS A 92 -19.64 -2.93 17.73
CA LYS A 92 -18.89 -2.84 19.00
C LYS A 92 -17.86 -3.97 19.19
N ASP A 93 -17.97 -5.05 18.42
CA ASP A 93 -17.04 -6.17 18.45
C ASP A 93 -15.97 -5.99 17.37
N GLU A 94 -14.89 -5.31 17.71
CA GLU A 94 -13.53 -5.76 17.36
C GLU A 94 -12.49 -4.80 17.94
N LYS A 95 -11.64 -5.33 18.84
CA LYS A 95 -10.45 -4.67 19.39
C LYS A 95 -9.34 -4.45 18.34
N ASP A 96 -9.65 -4.65 17.05
CA ASP A 96 -8.68 -4.80 15.97
C ASP A 96 -8.61 -3.55 15.03
N TYR A 97 -9.56 -2.61 15.15
CA TYR A 97 -9.58 -1.35 14.36
C TYR A 97 -9.13 -0.12 15.12
N THR A 98 -8.42 -0.28 16.24
CA THR A 98 -7.81 0.88 16.90
C THR A 98 -6.80 1.50 15.94
N LEU A 99 -7.10 2.69 15.42
CA LEU A 99 -6.06 3.53 14.85
C LEU A 99 -5.02 3.71 15.95
N ASP A 100 -3.79 3.24 15.75
CA ASP A 100 -2.67 3.64 16.59
C ASP A 100 -2.51 5.17 16.49
N THR A 101 -3.11 5.87 17.44
CA THR A 101 -3.20 7.33 17.51
C THR A 101 -2.18 7.91 18.47
N THR A 102 -1.66 7.10 19.39
CA THR A 102 -0.75 7.52 20.47
C THR A 102 0.70 7.17 20.17
N GLY A 103 0.98 6.22 19.26
CA GLY A 103 2.32 5.71 19.01
C GLY A 103 2.82 4.78 20.12
N GLU A 104 1.99 4.46 21.11
CA GLU A 104 2.33 3.66 22.30
C GLU A 104 2.39 2.16 22.01
N ASN A 105 1.72 1.68 20.95
CA ASN A 105 1.76 0.27 20.57
C ASN A 105 3.06 -0.14 19.86
N TYR A 106 3.99 0.79 19.66
CA TYR A 106 5.36 0.43 19.29
C TYR A 106 6.14 0.09 20.57
N VAL A 107 5.89 -1.13 21.07
CA VAL A 107 6.81 -1.78 22.00
C VAL A 107 8.17 -1.83 21.27
N THR A 108 9.06 -0.91 21.63
CA THR A 108 10.49 -1.17 21.61
C THR A 108 10.59 -2.48 22.39
N THR A 109 10.94 -3.58 21.72
CA THR A 109 11.23 -4.84 22.41
C THR A 109 12.26 -4.54 23.49
N SER A 110 11.77 -4.34 24.70
CA SER A 110 12.54 -4.16 25.91
C SER A 110 13.07 -5.53 26.31
N SER A 111 14.04 -6.00 25.52
CA SER A 111 15.03 -6.99 25.91
C SER A 111 16.24 -6.88 24.98
N GLU A 112 16.71 -5.66 24.74
CA GLU A 112 18.15 -5.44 24.82
C GLU A 112 18.35 -4.44 25.95
N LYS A 113 18.98 -4.96 27.00
CA LYS A 113 19.61 -4.19 28.07
C LYS A 113 20.32 -2.97 27.46
N GLN A 114 20.53 -1.96 28.28
CA GLN A 114 21.58 -0.97 28.11
C GLN A 114 22.90 -1.66 27.65
N THR A 115 23.09 -1.85 26.36
CA THR A 115 24.34 -2.29 25.75
C THR A 115 24.90 -1.07 25.09
N ALA A 116 25.63 -0.33 25.93
CA ALA A 116 26.52 0.75 25.59
C ALA A 116 25.91 1.79 24.64
N THR A 117 25.75 3.00 25.19
CA THR A 117 26.20 4.21 24.51
C THR A 117 27.53 3.90 23.79
N ILE A 118 27.49 3.41 22.55
CA ILE A 118 28.63 3.47 21.66
C ILE A 118 28.78 4.97 21.49
N SER A 119 29.74 5.52 22.22
CA SER A 119 30.16 6.90 22.15
C SER A 119 30.19 7.33 20.68
N THR A 120 29.15 8.03 20.24
CA THR A 120 29.08 8.70 18.95
C THR A 120 29.90 9.98 18.98
N LYS A 121 30.99 10.03 19.77
CA LYS A 121 31.88 11.20 19.80
C LYS A 121 32.70 11.37 18.53
N ASP A 122 32.79 10.34 17.66
CA ASP A 122 33.70 10.37 16.49
C ASP A 122 33.07 10.01 15.12
N ARG A 123 31.74 9.94 15.00
CA ARG A 123 31.08 9.70 13.69
C ARG A 123 30.37 10.96 13.20
N GLY A 124 31.13 12.02 12.94
CA GLY A 124 30.60 13.28 12.44
C GLY A 124 29.99 13.21 11.03
N GLY A 125 29.10 14.16 10.73
CA GLY A 125 28.59 14.40 9.38
C GLY A 125 27.44 13.47 8.97
N ARG A 126 27.69 12.51 8.08
CA ARG A 126 26.63 11.65 7.48
C ARG A 126 25.83 10.87 8.52
N TRP A 127 26.40 10.58 9.69
CA TRP A 127 25.80 9.72 10.70
C TRP A 127 24.86 10.44 11.67
N GLU A 128 24.90 11.77 11.73
CA GLU A 128 24.14 12.60 12.65
C GLU A 128 22.77 13.04 12.12
N ARG A 129 22.10 12.24 11.28
CA ARG A 129 20.73 12.60 10.84
C ARG A 129 19.71 12.28 11.93
N VAL A 130 18.63 13.05 11.97
CA VAL A 130 17.41 12.72 12.69
C VAL A 130 16.43 12.12 11.69
N THR A 131 15.76 11.02 12.06
CA THR A 131 14.75 10.36 11.23
C THR A 131 13.41 10.44 11.92
N PHE A 132 12.36 10.77 11.17
CA PHE A 132 11.00 10.84 11.65
C PHE A 132 10.15 9.77 10.97
N LYS A 133 9.34 9.07 11.76
CA LYS A 133 8.20 8.29 11.29
C LYS A 133 6.98 9.20 11.27
N ILE A 134 6.25 9.17 10.18
CA ILE A 134 5.05 9.99 9.96
C ILE A 134 3.91 9.05 9.62
N VAL A 135 2.82 9.11 10.38
CA VAL A 135 1.57 8.39 10.10
C VAL A 135 0.59 9.36 9.47
N LEU A 136 0.18 9.08 8.24
CA LEU A 136 -0.67 9.92 7.40
C LEU A 136 -2.02 9.26 7.17
N SER A 137 -3.07 10.08 7.16
CA SER A 137 -4.36 9.77 6.58
C SER A 137 -4.58 10.67 5.36
N TYR A 138 -5.05 10.13 4.24
CA TYR A 138 -5.40 10.92 3.06
C TYR A 138 -6.56 10.33 2.28
N HIS A 139 -7.39 11.23 1.74
CA HIS A 139 -8.51 10.88 0.88
C HIS A 139 -8.02 10.66 -0.56
N GLY A 140 -8.11 9.41 -1.03
CA GLY A 140 -7.54 8.98 -2.31
C GLY A 140 -8.13 9.70 -3.51
N GLY A 141 -9.42 10.09 -3.45
CA GLY A 141 -10.09 10.84 -4.52
C GLY A 141 -9.50 12.23 -4.76
N SER A 142 -8.64 12.73 -3.87
CA SER A 142 -7.97 14.03 -4.01
C SER A 142 -6.58 13.95 -4.66
N PHE A 143 -6.06 12.76 -4.95
CA PHE A 143 -4.67 12.58 -5.41
C PHE A 143 -4.57 11.55 -6.56
N ASP A 144 -3.57 11.73 -7.40
CA ASP A 144 -3.17 10.81 -8.47
C ASP A 144 -2.35 9.60 -7.96
N GLY A 145 -2.54 9.25 -6.69
CA GLY A 145 -1.83 8.17 -6.00
C GLY A 145 -0.69 8.67 -5.11
N TRP A 146 0.07 7.72 -4.56
CA TRP A 146 1.17 8.04 -3.66
C TRP A 146 2.41 8.57 -4.39
N GLN A 147 2.93 7.77 -5.34
CA GLN A 147 4.27 7.95 -5.89
C GLN A 147 4.38 9.24 -6.70
N LYS A 148 5.42 10.03 -6.44
CA LYS A 148 5.68 11.25 -7.21
C LYS A 148 5.84 10.95 -8.70
N GLN A 149 5.08 11.67 -9.53
CA GLN A 149 5.11 11.60 -10.99
C GLN A 149 5.08 13.04 -11.56
N PRO A 150 5.71 13.29 -12.71
CA PRO A 150 5.70 14.62 -13.33
C PRO A 150 4.27 15.12 -13.58
N SER A 151 4.02 16.38 -13.25
CA SER A 151 2.74 17.09 -13.53
C SER A 151 1.48 16.50 -12.87
N LEU A 152 1.61 15.57 -11.92
CA LEU A 152 0.47 14.95 -11.22
C LEU A 152 0.41 15.35 -9.74
N ASN A 153 -0.82 15.45 -9.21
CA ASN A 153 -1.05 15.80 -7.82
C ASN A 153 -0.94 14.55 -6.94
N THR A 154 0.27 14.22 -6.50
CA THR A 154 0.57 12.99 -5.76
C THR A 154 0.83 13.28 -4.29
N VAL A 155 0.51 12.33 -3.41
CA VAL A 155 0.74 12.51 -1.96
C VAL A 155 2.22 12.72 -1.67
N GLN A 156 3.12 11.93 -2.27
CA GLN A 156 4.56 12.06 -2.08
C GLN A 156 5.07 13.43 -2.55
N GLY A 157 4.68 13.88 -3.75
CA GLY A 157 5.13 15.16 -4.27
C GLY A 157 4.70 16.33 -3.37
N LEU A 158 3.46 16.28 -2.89
CA LEU A 158 2.91 17.32 -2.01
C LEU A 158 3.63 17.38 -0.65
N ILE A 159 3.84 16.24 0.01
CA ILE A 159 4.53 16.21 1.31
C ILE A 159 6.01 16.56 1.17
N GLU A 160 6.69 16.10 0.11
CA GLU A 160 8.10 16.40 -0.12
C GLU A 160 8.32 17.90 -0.33
N LYS A 161 7.40 18.58 -1.03
CA LYS A 161 7.41 20.04 -1.15
C LYS A 161 7.38 20.74 0.22
N HIS A 162 6.47 20.34 1.11
CA HIS A 162 6.34 20.96 2.44
C HIS A 162 7.46 20.59 3.40
N LEU A 163 8.00 19.38 3.26
CA LEU A 163 9.19 18.94 4.00
C LEU A 163 10.47 19.63 3.51
N GLY A 164 10.43 20.33 2.36
CA GLY A 164 11.52 21.13 1.82
C GLY A 164 12.08 22.14 2.81
N GLN A 165 11.23 22.74 3.65
CA GLN A 165 11.67 23.72 4.66
C GLN A 165 12.57 23.14 5.76
N PHE A 166 12.59 21.81 5.92
CA PHE A 166 13.38 21.12 6.95
C PHE A 166 14.67 20.50 6.39
N VAL A 167 14.96 20.67 5.10
CA VAL A 167 16.24 20.18 4.55
C VAL A 167 17.40 21.00 5.12
N ASP A 168 18.54 20.35 5.29
CA ASP A 168 19.77 21.02 5.69
C ASP A 168 20.35 21.86 4.54
N GLU A 169 21.17 22.86 4.89
CA GLU A 169 21.77 23.80 3.93
C GLU A 169 22.59 23.10 2.84
N ARG A 170 23.30 22.02 3.19
CA ARG A 170 24.06 21.25 2.22
C ARG A 170 23.14 20.60 1.20
N LYS A 171 22.03 20.00 1.61
CA LYS A 171 21.03 19.45 0.70
C LYS A 171 20.36 20.54 -0.14
N ALA A 172 20.03 21.70 0.44
CA ALA A 172 19.46 22.84 -0.28
C ALA A 172 20.39 23.30 -1.42
N LYS A 173 21.66 23.57 -1.12
CA LYS A 173 22.68 23.94 -2.11
C LYS A 173 22.86 22.88 -3.20
N GLN A 174 22.76 21.60 -2.85
CA GLN A 174 22.83 20.51 -3.83
C GLN A 174 21.64 20.47 -4.80
N LEU A 175 20.44 20.80 -4.31
CA LEU A 175 19.23 20.88 -5.15
C LEU A 175 19.29 22.12 -6.05
N GLU A 176 19.67 23.28 -5.50
CA GLU A 176 19.86 24.53 -6.25
C GLU A 176 20.90 24.40 -7.36
N ALA A 177 22.06 23.80 -7.07
CA ALA A 177 23.11 23.57 -8.07
C ALA A 177 22.67 22.65 -9.24
N ARG A 178 21.57 21.91 -9.06
CA ARG A 178 20.97 21.04 -10.08
C ARG A 178 19.70 21.65 -10.70
N SER A 179 19.38 22.89 -10.35
CA SER A 179 18.12 23.55 -10.74
C SER A 179 16.88 22.73 -10.35
N LEU A 180 16.95 22.03 -9.21
CA LEU A 180 15.84 21.24 -8.66
C LEU A 180 15.11 22.03 -7.56
N PRO A 181 13.80 21.82 -7.39
CA PRO A 181 13.06 22.42 -6.29
C PRO A 181 13.59 21.93 -4.92
N ILE A 182 13.55 22.81 -3.93
CA ILE A 182 13.95 22.50 -2.55
C ILE A 182 12.86 21.62 -1.92
N GLU A 183 13.10 20.32 -1.88
CA GLU A 183 12.14 19.32 -1.41
C GLU A 183 12.77 18.32 -0.43
N GLY A 184 11.96 17.85 0.51
CA GLY A 184 12.26 16.71 1.37
C GLY A 184 12.40 15.41 0.57
N CYS A 185 12.75 14.32 1.25
CA CYS A 185 12.72 12.99 0.64
C CYS A 185 11.95 12.07 1.57
N ALA A 186 10.78 11.61 1.09
CA ALA A 186 9.90 10.73 1.84
C ALA A 186 10.01 9.31 1.29
N VAL A 187 10.08 8.34 2.20
CA VAL A 187 10.01 6.91 1.89
C VAL A 187 8.75 6.35 2.50
N VAL A 188 8.04 5.44 1.82
CA VAL A 188 6.71 4.95 2.25
C VAL A 188 6.70 3.46 2.58
N ALA A 189 5.77 3.05 3.44
CA ALA A 189 5.49 1.64 3.72
C ALA A 189 4.91 0.93 2.49
N GLY A 190 3.90 1.49 1.82
CA GLY A 190 3.34 0.93 0.59
C GLY A 190 2.89 2.01 -0.37
N ARG A 191 3.04 1.80 -1.67
CA ARG A 191 2.46 2.70 -2.68
C ARG A 191 0.97 2.45 -2.77
N THR A 192 0.19 3.52 -2.92
CA THR A 192 -1.23 3.44 -3.25
C THR A 192 -1.46 3.99 -4.66
N ASP A 193 -2.34 3.35 -5.41
CA ASP A 193 -2.78 3.81 -6.73
C ASP A 193 -3.66 5.07 -6.62
N LYS A 194 -3.93 5.70 -7.77
CA LYS A 194 -4.89 6.81 -7.87
C LYS A 194 -6.25 6.41 -7.31
N GLY A 195 -6.84 7.30 -6.52
CA GLY A 195 -8.17 7.09 -5.91
C GLY A 195 -8.16 6.26 -4.63
N VAL A 196 -7.06 5.62 -4.25
CA VAL A 196 -7.00 4.78 -3.03
C VAL A 196 -6.76 5.65 -1.80
N THR A 197 -7.74 5.64 -0.88
CA THR A 197 -7.65 6.29 0.45
C THR A 197 -6.72 5.51 1.37
N ALA A 198 -5.94 6.21 2.18
CA ALA A 198 -5.20 5.61 3.27
C ALA A 198 -5.62 6.19 4.61
N LEU A 199 -5.85 5.32 5.59
CA LEU A 199 -6.21 5.74 6.94
C LEU A 199 -4.98 5.92 7.84
N GLN A 200 -3.97 5.06 7.69
CA GLN A 200 -2.73 5.08 8.48
C GLN A 200 -1.52 4.69 7.62
N GLN A 201 -1.30 5.39 6.51
CA GLN A 201 -0.09 5.21 5.72
C GLN A 201 1.12 5.65 6.54
N VAL A 202 2.18 4.83 6.55
CA VAL A 202 3.42 5.20 7.24
C VAL A 202 4.45 5.63 6.22
N CYS A 203 5.04 6.80 6.41
CA CYS A 203 6.22 7.24 5.70
C CYS A 203 7.32 7.70 6.66
N SER A 204 8.50 7.95 6.12
CA SER A 204 9.63 8.47 6.89
C SER A 204 10.33 9.59 6.15
N PHE A 205 10.79 10.58 6.91
CA PHE A 205 11.60 11.70 6.45
C PHE A 205 12.84 11.79 7.33
N TYR A 206 13.97 12.24 6.78
CA TYR A 206 15.17 12.49 7.57
C TYR A 206 15.81 13.83 7.19
N THR A 207 16.48 14.43 8.16
CA THR A 207 17.25 15.68 7.99
C THR A 207 18.49 15.68 8.89
N TRP A 208 19.50 16.47 8.53
CA TRP A 208 20.66 16.74 9.39
C TRP A 208 20.44 17.95 10.31
N ARG A 209 19.33 18.67 10.15
CA ARG A 209 18.92 19.71 11.09
C ARG A 209 18.51 19.11 12.43
N LYS A 210 19.11 19.59 13.51
CA LYS A 210 18.87 19.12 14.89
C LYS A 210 17.78 19.90 15.61
N ASP A 211 17.39 21.04 15.07
CA ASP A 211 16.40 21.95 15.62
C ASP A 211 14.96 21.60 15.21
N VAL A 212 14.78 20.71 14.23
CA VAL A 212 13.48 20.28 13.72
C VAL A 212 12.79 19.36 14.73
N LYS A 213 11.56 19.69 15.11
CA LYS A 213 10.75 18.90 16.03
C LYS A 213 9.62 18.19 15.27
N SER A 214 9.13 17.10 15.87
CA SER A 214 7.99 16.35 15.33
C SER A 214 6.74 17.22 15.10
N GLY A 215 6.51 18.22 15.96
CA GLY A 215 5.41 19.18 15.84
C GLY A 215 5.50 20.07 14.60
N ASP A 216 6.72 20.49 14.22
CA ASP A 216 6.95 21.34 13.05
C ASP A 216 6.61 20.58 11.77
N ILE A 217 7.05 19.32 11.68
CA ILE A 217 6.71 18.42 10.57
C ILE A 217 5.21 18.17 10.49
N LYS A 218 4.56 17.94 11.64
CA LYS A 218 3.11 17.76 11.70
C LYS A 218 2.38 19.00 11.19
N HIS A 219 2.80 20.20 11.58
CA HIS A 219 2.22 21.45 11.11
C HIS A 219 2.37 21.62 9.60
N ALA A 220 3.61 21.50 9.10
CA ALA A 220 3.93 21.65 7.68
C ALA A 220 3.13 20.73 6.76
N ILE A 221 2.93 19.47 7.17
CA ILE A 221 2.15 18.51 6.39
C ILE A 221 0.66 18.82 6.46
N ASN A 222 0.16 19.29 7.62
CA ASN A 222 -1.25 19.65 7.77
C ASN A 222 -1.63 20.87 6.90
N GLU A 223 -0.71 21.82 6.71
CA GLU A 223 -0.89 22.95 5.79
C GLU A 223 -0.90 22.54 4.30
N ALA A 224 -0.33 21.38 3.99
CA ALA A 224 -0.11 20.96 2.60
C ALA A 224 -1.41 20.71 1.82
N ALA A 225 -2.39 20.10 2.48
CA ALA A 225 -3.74 19.94 1.95
C ALA A 225 -4.71 19.74 3.11
N PRO A 226 -5.20 20.83 3.71
CA PRO A 226 -6.23 20.77 4.75
C PRO A 226 -7.40 19.90 4.29
N ASP A 227 -7.94 19.12 5.22
CA ASP A 227 -9.09 18.21 5.02
C ASP A 227 -8.89 17.01 4.07
N LYS A 228 -7.84 17.02 3.24
CA LYS A 228 -7.55 15.94 2.28
C LYS A 228 -6.39 15.06 2.73
N LEU A 229 -5.47 15.60 3.51
CA LEU A 229 -4.29 14.94 4.07
C LEU A 229 -4.14 15.38 5.53
N LYS A 230 -4.05 14.41 6.45
CA LYS A 230 -3.82 14.67 7.87
C LYS A 230 -2.61 13.89 8.39
N PRO A 231 -1.63 14.56 8.99
CA PRO A 231 -0.61 13.89 9.77
C PRO A 231 -1.22 13.51 11.14
N LEU A 232 -1.43 12.22 11.35
CA LEU A 232 -1.99 11.70 12.59
C LEU A 232 -0.96 11.76 13.71
N HIS A 233 0.23 11.22 13.44
CA HIS A 233 1.32 11.12 14.40
C HIS A 233 2.67 11.32 13.71
N VAL A 234 3.60 11.99 14.40
CA VAL A 234 4.99 12.17 13.99
C VAL A 234 5.87 11.87 15.20
N SER A 235 6.84 10.98 15.03
CA SER A 235 7.79 10.64 16.08
C SER A 235 9.20 10.46 15.53
N GLU A 236 10.20 10.78 16.35
CA GLU A 236 11.59 10.45 16.06
C GLU A 236 11.81 8.94 16.18
N VAL A 237 12.57 8.40 15.24
CA VAL A 237 12.90 6.98 15.16
C VAL A 237 14.38 6.81 14.87
N THR A 238 14.89 5.60 15.09
CA THR A 238 16.28 5.29 14.81
C THR A 238 16.59 5.44 13.32
N ARG A 239 17.88 5.61 13.02
CA ARG A 239 18.37 5.79 11.64
C ARG A 239 18.06 4.60 10.73
N GLU A 240 17.96 3.40 11.32
CA GLU A 240 17.76 2.11 10.67
C GLU A 240 16.31 1.91 10.23
N PHE A 241 15.37 2.69 10.76
CA PHE A 241 13.96 2.58 10.41
C PHE A 241 13.74 2.83 8.91
N HIS A 242 13.11 1.87 8.25
CA HIS A 242 12.64 2.00 6.88
C HIS A 242 11.19 1.51 6.79
N PRO A 243 10.21 2.35 6.46
CA PRO A 243 8.79 2.03 6.63
C PRO A 243 8.34 0.83 5.78
N ASN A 244 8.95 0.63 4.61
CA ASN A 244 8.65 -0.55 3.78
C ASN A 244 9.18 -1.86 4.37
N PHE A 245 10.47 -1.91 4.72
CA PHE A 245 11.15 -3.13 5.17
C PHE A 245 10.88 -3.47 6.64
N ALA A 246 10.55 -2.47 7.46
CA ALA A 246 10.16 -2.69 8.86
C ALA A 246 8.71 -3.18 9.01
N ALA A 247 7.88 -3.03 7.97
CA ALA A 247 6.48 -3.44 8.02
C ALA A 247 6.34 -4.97 7.91
N LYS A 248 5.72 -5.58 8.92
CA LYS A 248 5.43 -7.03 8.96
C LYS A 248 4.23 -7.41 8.09
N TRP A 249 3.23 -6.53 8.02
CA TRP A 249 2.00 -6.73 7.25
C TRP A 249 1.40 -5.39 6.85
N ARG A 250 0.44 -5.43 5.92
CA ARG A 250 -0.37 -4.28 5.47
C ARG A 250 -1.82 -4.75 5.39
N ARG A 251 -2.76 -3.93 5.86
CA ARG A 251 -4.20 -4.24 5.86
C ARG A 251 -4.90 -3.31 4.88
N TYR A 252 -5.79 -3.88 4.07
CA TYR A 252 -6.62 -3.14 3.11
C TYR A 252 -8.09 -3.41 3.45
N MET A 253 -8.92 -2.39 3.27
CA MET A 253 -10.37 -2.44 3.49
C MET A 253 -11.05 -2.04 2.20
N TYR A 254 -11.97 -2.87 1.73
CA TYR A 254 -12.79 -2.61 0.55
C TYR A 254 -14.26 -2.55 0.99
N ILE A 255 -14.94 -1.46 0.65
CA ILE A 255 -16.36 -1.27 0.94
C ILE A 255 -17.09 -1.32 -0.39
N PHE A 256 -18.04 -2.24 -0.50
CA PHE A 256 -18.89 -2.38 -1.67
C PHE A 256 -20.30 -1.88 -1.32
N PRO A 257 -20.81 -0.83 -1.97
CA PRO A 257 -22.17 -0.36 -1.76
C PRO A 257 -23.12 -1.28 -2.51
N LEU A 258 -23.44 -2.42 -1.91
CA LEU A 258 -24.38 -3.38 -2.47
C LEU A 258 -25.78 -2.93 -2.05
N ASP A 259 -26.56 -2.40 -2.98
CA ASP A 259 -27.98 -2.12 -2.72
C ASP A 259 -28.73 -3.46 -2.73
N GLU A 260 -29.41 -3.82 -1.63
CA GLU A 260 -30.37 -4.93 -1.67
C GLU A 260 -31.54 -4.64 -2.64
N ASP A 261 -31.83 -3.35 -2.84
CA ASP A 261 -32.87 -2.83 -3.75
C ASP A 261 -32.51 -2.93 -5.23
N ALA A 262 -31.28 -3.33 -5.56
CA ALA A 262 -30.85 -3.57 -6.94
C ALA A 262 -31.68 -4.64 -7.67
N LYS A 263 -32.40 -5.49 -6.91
CA LYS A 263 -33.38 -6.43 -7.47
C LYS A 263 -34.47 -5.74 -8.29
N LEU A 264 -34.80 -4.47 -8.01
CA LEU A 264 -35.88 -3.74 -8.68
C LEU A 264 -35.47 -3.03 -9.97
N ILE A 265 -34.16 -2.82 -10.22
CA ILE A 265 -33.69 -2.08 -11.41
C ILE A 265 -33.72 -2.96 -12.67
N LEU A 266 -33.80 -4.29 -12.51
CA LEU A 266 -34.05 -5.22 -13.61
C LEU A 266 -35.54 -5.57 -13.69
N GLY A 267 -36.35 -4.54 -13.89
CA GLY A 267 -37.70 -4.56 -14.46
C GLY A 267 -38.61 -5.74 -14.12
N GLU A 268 -39.60 -5.48 -13.27
CA GLU A 268 -40.84 -6.27 -13.18
C GLU A 268 -41.69 -6.24 -14.48
N GLU A 269 -41.24 -5.61 -15.57
CA GLU A 269 -42.02 -5.50 -16.83
C GLU A 269 -41.67 -6.53 -17.93
N HIS A 270 -40.94 -7.61 -17.62
CA HIS A 270 -40.79 -8.74 -18.56
C HIS A 270 -41.30 -10.08 -18.03
N SER A 271 -42.12 -10.08 -16.97
CA SER A 271 -42.89 -11.26 -16.59
C SER A 271 -44.21 -11.28 -17.38
N SER A 272 -44.14 -11.64 -18.67
CA SER A 272 -45.22 -12.26 -19.48
C SER A 272 -44.96 -12.07 -20.98
N LYS A 273 -43.88 -12.66 -21.48
CA LYS A 273 -43.76 -13.14 -22.88
C LYS A 273 -42.54 -14.03 -22.98
N VAL A 274 -42.67 -15.23 -22.41
CA VAL A 274 -41.79 -16.36 -22.70
C VAL A 274 -42.06 -16.76 -24.14
N LEU A 275 -41.28 -16.19 -25.07
CA LEU A 275 -41.05 -16.83 -26.34
C LEU A 275 -40.05 -17.96 -26.09
N GLU A 276 -40.53 -19.17 -26.28
CA GLU A 276 -39.73 -20.37 -26.41
C GLU A 276 -38.59 -20.14 -27.41
N ASN A 277 -37.39 -20.55 -27.00
CA ASN A 277 -36.15 -20.75 -27.77
C ASN A 277 -35.02 -19.81 -27.40
N SER A 278 -34.19 -20.26 -26.45
CA SER A 278 -32.73 -20.33 -26.54
C SER A 278 -32.13 -20.58 -25.15
N GLU A 279 -31.11 -21.43 -25.08
CA GLU A 279 -30.30 -21.75 -23.89
C GLU A 279 -29.55 -20.52 -23.33
N HIS A 280 -30.27 -19.48 -22.91
CA HIS A 280 -29.67 -18.34 -22.24
C HIS A 280 -29.38 -18.74 -20.80
N ASN A 281 -28.12 -19.11 -20.53
CA ASN A 281 -27.57 -19.18 -19.19
C ASN A 281 -27.83 -17.85 -18.47
N ILE A 282 -28.84 -17.81 -17.59
CA ILE A 282 -29.16 -16.63 -16.80
C ILE A 282 -28.00 -16.44 -15.81
N LYS A 283 -27.20 -15.40 -16.04
CA LYS A 283 -26.11 -15.04 -15.13
C LYS A 283 -26.70 -14.63 -13.77
N PRO A 284 -26.05 -14.96 -12.65
CA PRO A 284 -26.53 -14.59 -11.34
C PRO A 284 -26.61 -13.07 -11.22
N GLN A 285 -27.80 -12.55 -10.89
CA GLN A 285 -28.07 -11.11 -10.73
C GLN A 285 -28.02 -10.63 -9.27
N SER A 286 -27.83 -11.55 -8.33
CA SER A 286 -27.74 -11.26 -6.90
C SER A 286 -26.32 -11.50 -6.37
N PHE A 287 -25.93 -10.70 -5.39
CA PHE A 287 -24.67 -10.84 -4.68
C PHE A 287 -24.96 -11.37 -3.28
N ASP A 288 -24.37 -12.53 -2.94
CA ASP A 288 -24.57 -13.18 -1.65
C ASP A 288 -23.27 -13.11 -0.84
N VAL A 289 -23.28 -12.26 0.19
CA VAL A 289 -22.12 -12.02 1.05
C VAL A 289 -21.68 -13.28 1.79
N ALA A 290 -22.62 -14.15 2.19
CA ALA A 290 -22.30 -15.37 2.92
C ALA A 290 -21.53 -16.36 2.05
N LYS A 291 -21.88 -16.48 0.77
CA LYS A 291 -21.14 -17.30 -0.19
C LYS A 291 -19.74 -16.76 -0.46
N VAL A 292 -19.60 -15.43 -0.57
CA VAL A 292 -18.28 -14.79 -0.73
C VAL A 292 -17.41 -15.05 0.49
N ASP A 293 -17.97 -14.90 1.70
CA ASP A 293 -17.27 -15.17 2.94
C ASP A 293 -16.83 -16.65 3.05
N GLU A 294 -17.67 -17.61 2.67
CA GLU A 294 -17.31 -19.02 2.62
C GLU A 294 -16.09 -19.28 1.69
N ILE A 295 -16.05 -18.61 0.54
CA ILE A 295 -14.92 -18.70 -0.40
C ILE A 295 -13.66 -18.05 0.20
N LEU A 296 -13.77 -16.85 0.77
CA LEU A 296 -12.64 -16.12 1.35
C LEU A 296 -12.03 -16.87 2.55
N ARG A 297 -12.85 -17.49 3.40
CA ARG A 297 -12.37 -18.32 4.52
C ARG A 297 -11.50 -19.49 4.05
N LYS A 298 -11.79 -20.07 2.87
CA LYS A 298 -10.95 -21.13 2.28
C LYS A 298 -9.58 -20.64 1.84
N LEU A 299 -9.37 -19.33 1.70
CA LEU A 299 -8.10 -18.70 1.33
C LEU A 299 -7.30 -18.20 2.54
N ALA A 300 -7.95 -17.97 3.68
CA ALA A 300 -7.31 -17.47 4.89
C ALA A 300 -6.18 -18.41 5.36
N GLY A 301 -5.02 -17.83 5.70
CA GLY A 301 -3.85 -18.57 6.16
C GLY A 301 -3.09 -19.35 5.07
N LYS A 302 -3.55 -19.33 3.81
CA LYS A 302 -2.88 -20.01 2.70
C LYS A 302 -1.93 -19.10 1.94
N THR A 303 -0.81 -19.65 1.51
CA THR A 303 0.09 -19.00 0.55
C THR A 303 -0.55 -19.06 -0.84
N LEU A 304 -0.92 -17.90 -1.39
CA LEU A 304 -1.55 -17.79 -2.71
C LEU A 304 -0.53 -17.31 -3.75
N SER A 305 -0.60 -17.88 -4.95
CA SER A 305 0.11 -17.32 -6.11
C SER A 305 -0.68 -16.12 -6.64
N TYR A 306 -0.27 -14.91 -6.24
CA TYR A 306 -0.94 -13.68 -6.67
C TYR A 306 -0.60 -13.24 -8.11
N LYS A 307 0.20 -14.03 -8.85
CA LYS A 307 0.60 -13.70 -10.23
C LYS A 307 -0.60 -13.44 -11.14
N MET A 308 -1.70 -14.16 -10.93
CA MET A 308 -2.93 -14.00 -11.71
C MET A 308 -3.74 -12.74 -11.35
N PHE A 309 -3.52 -12.14 -10.18
CA PHE A 309 -4.18 -10.92 -9.72
C PHE A 309 -3.28 -9.68 -9.88
N ALA A 310 -2.00 -9.89 -10.18
CA ALA A 310 -1.09 -8.80 -10.50
C ALA A 310 -1.53 -8.15 -11.82
N ARG A 311 -1.57 -6.82 -11.84
CA ARG A 311 -1.67 -6.11 -13.11
C ARG A 311 -0.45 -6.44 -13.95
N ASP A 312 -0.67 -6.54 -15.26
CA ASP A 312 0.37 -6.76 -16.26
C ASP A 312 1.18 -5.46 -16.47
N THR A 313 1.76 -4.95 -15.39
CA THR A 313 2.65 -3.80 -15.42
C THR A 313 4.06 -4.33 -15.52
N GLN A 314 4.71 -4.15 -16.67
CA GLN A 314 6.15 -4.31 -16.75
C GLN A 314 6.78 -3.49 -15.63
N ALA A 315 7.63 -4.13 -14.81
CA ALA A 315 8.34 -3.43 -13.75
C ALA A 315 9.00 -2.20 -14.36
N SER A 316 8.62 -1.00 -13.90
CA SER A 316 9.24 0.24 -14.31
C SER A 316 10.71 0.19 -13.87
N ARG A 317 11.57 -0.33 -14.75
CA ARG A 317 13.01 -0.17 -14.60
C ARG A 317 13.23 1.32 -14.75
N SER A 318 13.64 1.95 -13.65
CA SER A 318 14.14 3.32 -13.66
C SER A 318 15.16 3.45 -14.78
N VAL A 319 14.82 4.20 -15.82
CA VAL A 319 15.76 4.75 -16.81
C VAL A 319 16.41 5.96 -16.18
#